data_AF-A0A917NYB6-F1
#
_entry.id   AF-A0A917NYB6-F1
#
_cell.length_a   1.000
_cell.length_b   1.000
_cell.length_c   1.000
_cell.angle_alpha   90.00
_cell.angle_beta   90.00
_cell.angle_gamma   90.00
#
_symmetry.space_group_name_H-M   'P 1'
#
loop_
_entity.id
_entity.type
_entity.pdbx_description
1 polymer ?
#
loop_
_entity_poly.entity_id
_entity_poly.type
_entity_poly.pdbx_seq_one_letter_code
_entity_poly.pdbx_strand_id
1 'polypeptide(L)'
;MSAARYRDVYISGPDLVAPVLRGHAPAIEGAPYRISPFFPPTDPTDVFAEVVERIRGGLLQGRQTAAACWCALVGPREIAELLNDLYGAPGQDPPPVQALRRFVAVLPHDCTFALVAATI
;
A
#
# COMPACT_ATOMS: atom_id res chain seq x y z
N MET A 1 5.96 -24.49 14.99
CA MET A 1 6.29 -23.05 14.91
C MET A 1 5.78 -22.56 13.57
N SER A 2 4.67 -21.81 13.55
CA SER A 2 4.10 -21.28 12.30
C SER A 2 5.13 -20.36 11.66
N ALA A 3 5.45 -20.58 10.37
CA ALA A 3 6.16 -19.58 9.59
C ALA A 3 5.40 -18.25 9.75
N ALA A 4 6.05 -17.24 10.30
CA ALA A 4 5.47 -15.91 10.36
C ALA A 4 5.31 -15.45 8.92
N ARG A 5 4.08 -15.47 8.40
CA ARG A 5 3.78 -14.86 7.09
C ARG A 5 4.07 -13.37 7.22
N TYR A 6 5.00 -12.85 6.43
CA TYR A 6 5.35 -11.44 6.46
C TYR A 6 4.20 -10.66 5.83
N ARG A 7 3.61 -9.71 6.57
CA ARG A 7 2.55 -8.85 6.04
C ARG A 7 3.18 -7.60 5.46
N ASP A 8 2.68 -7.19 4.30
CA ASP A 8 3.22 -6.04 3.59
C ASP A 8 2.11 -5.17 2.99
N VAL A 9 2.34 -3.86 2.93
CA VAL A 9 1.49 -2.88 2.27
C VAL A 9 2.34 -1.99 1.37
N TYR A 10 1.85 -1.73 0.15
CA TYR A 10 2.55 -0.87 -0.81
C TYR A 10 1.63 -0.25 -1.85
N ILE A 11 2.15 0.78 -2.52
CA ILE A 11 1.51 1.40 -3.68
C ILE A 11 2.14 0.80 -4.94
N SER A 12 1.31 0.43 -5.88
CA SER A 12 1.66 0.03 -7.24
C SER A 12 1.26 1.10 -8.24
N GLY A 13 1.99 1.20 -9.35
CA GLY A 13 1.82 2.24 -10.36
C GLY A 13 0.45 2.19 -11.06
N PRO A 14 0.09 3.29 -11.75
CA PRO A 14 -1.16 3.38 -12.50
C PRO A 14 -1.12 2.39 -13.67
N ASP A 15 -2.09 1.47 -13.68
CA ASP A 15 -2.48 0.53 -14.75
C ASP A 15 -1.37 -0.15 -15.59
N LEU A 16 -1.17 -1.46 -15.41
CA LEU A 16 -0.90 -2.47 -16.46
C LEU A 16 0.16 -2.20 -17.56
N VAL A 17 0.95 -1.13 -17.46
CA VAL A 17 1.93 -0.64 -18.40
C VAL A 17 3.09 -0.16 -17.53
N ALA A 18 3.97 -1.04 -17.10
CA ALA A 18 5.27 -1.04 -17.73
C ALA A 18 6.02 -2.34 -17.43
N PRO A 19 6.02 -3.29 -18.37
CA PRO A 19 7.14 -4.22 -18.54
C PRO A 19 8.51 -3.53 -18.58
N VAL A 20 8.55 -2.19 -18.71
CA VAL A 20 9.73 -1.33 -18.81
C VAL A 20 10.42 -1.06 -17.45
N LEU A 21 9.80 -1.36 -16.30
CA LEU A 21 10.42 -1.21 -14.96
C LEU A 21 10.87 -2.55 -14.33
N ARG A 22 10.89 -3.63 -15.12
CA ARG A 22 11.08 -5.01 -14.61
C ARG A 22 12.53 -5.29 -14.21
N GLY A 23 12.81 -5.16 -12.92
CA GLY A 23 13.89 -5.89 -12.26
C GLY A 23 13.40 -6.95 -11.27
N HIS A 24 12.15 -6.87 -10.79
CA HIS A 24 11.63 -7.74 -9.73
C HIS A 24 10.23 -8.23 -10.08
N ALA A 25 10.05 -9.55 -10.13
CA ALA A 25 8.74 -10.18 -10.21
C ALA A 25 8.01 -10.01 -8.87
N PRO A 26 6.66 -9.86 -8.86
CA PRO A 26 5.91 -9.86 -7.62
C PRO A 26 6.11 -11.21 -6.91
N ALA A 27 6.29 -11.17 -5.58
CA ALA A 27 6.49 -12.37 -4.77
C ALA A 27 5.25 -13.27 -4.70
N ILE A 28 4.07 -12.73 -5.02
CA ILE A 28 2.78 -13.42 -5.03
C ILE A 28 2.21 -13.33 -6.44
N GLU A 29 1.81 -14.48 -7.00
CA GLU A 29 1.15 -14.56 -8.29
C GLU A 29 -0.13 -13.71 -8.31
N GLY A 30 -0.23 -12.81 -9.29
CA GLY A 30 -1.36 -11.89 -9.44
C GLY A 30 -1.28 -10.59 -8.62
N ALA A 31 -0.24 -10.38 -7.82
CA ALA A 31 -0.03 -9.11 -7.11
C ALA A 31 0.64 -8.05 -8.01
N PRO A 32 0.20 -6.78 -7.97
CA PRO A 32 0.85 -5.68 -8.69
C PRO A 32 2.29 -5.41 -8.21
N TYR A 33 3.12 -4.74 -9.03
CA TYR A 33 4.51 -4.41 -8.65
C TYR A 33 4.59 -3.17 -7.74
N ARG A 34 5.41 -3.23 -6.68
CA ARG A 34 5.63 -2.10 -5.74
C ARG A 34 6.42 -0.96 -6.40
N ILE A 35 5.91 0.27 -6.27
CA ILE A 35 6.65 1.50 -6.59
C ILE A 35 6.94 2.36 -5.36
N SER A 36 6.22 2.16 -4.26
CA SER A 36 6.44 2.93 -3.03
C SER A 36 7.59 2.37 -2.17
N PRO A 37 8.14 3.20 -1.27
CA PRO A 37 8.77 2.72 -0.06
C PRO A 37 7.85 1.80 0.77
N PHE A 38 8.44 1.12 1.75
CA PHE A 38 7.72 0.25 2.69
C PHE A 38 6.79 1.08 3.59
N PHE A 39 5.61 0.53 3.92
CA PHE A 39 4.72 1.07 4.93
C PHE A 39 5.21 0.65 6.33
N PRO A 40 5.79 1.56 7.13
CA PRO A 40 6.40 1.18 8.41
C PRO A 40 5.35 0.59 9.36
N PRO A 41 5.70 -0.42 10.19
CA PRO A 41 4.77 -0.91 11.19
C PRO A 41 4.46 0.21 12.18
N THR A 42 3.20 0.31 12.59
CA THR A 42 2.76 1.17 13.69
C THR A 42 2.40 0.30 14.87
N ASP A 43 2.90 0.61 16.06
CA ASP A 43 2.41 0.00 17.30
C ASP A 43 1.30 0.91 17.85
N PRO A 44 0.04 0.44 18.02
CA PRO A 44 -0.44 -0.95 17.94
C PRO A 44 -1.11 -1.36 16.61
N THR A 45 -1.17 -0.47 15.61
CA THR A 45 -1.97 -0.69 14.39
C THR A 45 -1.26 -1.60 13.37
N ASP A 46 -1.86 -2.75 13.07
CA ASP A 46 -1.44 -3.56 11.92
C ASP A 46 -1.94 -2.92 10.63
N VAL A 47 -1.02 -2.26 9.90
CA VAL A 47 -1.31 -1.56 8.64
C VAL A 47 -1.94 -2.48 7.60
N PHE A 48 -1.53 -3.75 7.54
CA PHE A 48 -2.14 -4.72 6.63
C PHE A 48 -3.60 -4.98 7.00
N ALA A 49 -3.87 -5.22 8.29
CA ALA A 49 -5.22 -5.48 8.76
C ALA A 49 -6.13 -4.28 8.52
N GLU A 50 -5.64 -3.07 8.79
CA GLU A 50 -6.38 -1.83 8.55
C GLU A 50 -6.79 -1.68 7.08
N VAL A 51 -5.87 -1.90 6.14
CA VAL A 51 -6.20 -1.82 4.70
C VAL A 51 -7.22 -2.88 4.29
N VAL A 52 -7.07 -4.12 4.77
CA VAL A 52 -8.02 -5.20 4.47
C VAL A 52 -9.41 -4.89 5.01
N GLU A 53 -9.52 -4.39 6.24
CA GLU A 53 -10.80 -4.04 6.85
C GLU A 53 -11.45 -2.85 6.16
N ARG A 54 -10.69 -1.84 5.73
CA ARG A 54 -11.23 -0.73 4.91
C ARG A 54 -11.77 -1.20 3.56
N ILE A 55 -11.12 -2.17 2.91
CA ILE A 55 -11.61 -2.75 1.65
C ILE A 55 -12.89 -3.54 1.90
N ARG A 56 -12.92 -4.39 2.93
CA ARG A 56 -14.12 -5.18 3.29
C ARG A 56 -15.30 -4.31 3.71
N GLY A 57 -15.04 -3.23 4.44
CA GLY A 57 -16.02 -2.26 4.88
C GLY A 57 -16.48 -1.29 3.79
N GLY A 58 -15.91 -1.36 2.58
CA GLY A 58 -16.26 -0.48 1.46
C GLY A 58 -15.75 0.96 1.58
N LEU A 59 -14.85 1.24 2.53
CA LEU A 59 -14.18 2.53 2.67
C LEU A 59 -13.10 2.74 1.61
N LEU A 60 -12.52 1.65 1.10
CA LEU A 60 -11.63 1.65 -0.06
C LEU A 60 -12.25 0.79 -1.16
N GLN A 61 -12.31 1.32 -2.39
CA GLN A 61 -12.82 0.57 -3.53
C GLN A 61 -11.79 -0.48 -3.96
N GLY A 62 -11.96 -1.71 -3.49
CA GLY A 62 -11.01 -2.79 -3.72
C GLY A 62 -11.63 -4.18 -3.66
N ARG A 63 -10.79 -5.18 -3.85
CA ARG A 63 -11.15 -6.60 -3.72
C ARG A 63 -9.93 -7.46 -3.41
N GLN A 64 -10.20 -8.67 -2.95
CA GLN A 64 -9.21 -9.73 -2.92
C GLN A 64 -8.89 -10.18 -4.36
N THR A 65 -7.62 -10.14 -4.75
CA THR A 65 -7.15 -10.55 -6.10
C THR A 65 -6.50 -11.93 -6.10
N ALA A 66 -5.98 -12.37 -4.95
CA ALA A 66 -5.48 -13.72 -4.71
C ALA A 66 -5.73 -14.12 -3.26
N ALA A 67 -5.58 -15.41 -2.92
CA ALA A 67 -5.83 -15.92 -1.57
C ALA A 67 -5.09 -15.16 -0.45
N ALA A 68 -3.96 -14.52 -0.79
CA ALA A 68 -3.08 -13.77 0.10
C ALA A 68 -2.93 -12.28 -0.27
N CYS A 69 -3.75 -11.74 -1.18
CA CYS A 69 -3.56 -10.40 -1.76
C CYS A 69 -4.88 -9.63 -1.87
N TRP A 70 -4.90 -8.41 -1.35
CA TRP A 70 -6.00 -7.45 -1.46
C TRP A 70 -5.50 -6.19 -2.17
N CYS A 71 -6.30 -5.67 -3.10
CA CYS A 71 -5.96 -4.48 -3.88
C CYS A 71 -7.12 -3.49 -3.82
N ALA A 72 -6.82 -2.21 -3.61
CA ALA A 72 -7.75 -1.10 -3.75
C ALA A 72 -7.25 -0.10 -4.78
N LEU A 73 -8.16 0.50 -5.54
CA LEU A 73 -7.86 1.65 -6.39
C LEU A 73 -7.91 2.90 -5.53
N VAL A 74 -6.83 3.68 -5.52
CA VAL A 74 -6.68 4.88 -4.70
C VAL A 74 -5.98 6.00 -5.46
N GLY A 75 -6.44 7.24 -5.28
CA GLY A 75 -5.71 8.43 -5.67
C GLY A 75 -4.70 8.88 -4.60
N PRO A 76 -3.76 9.78 -4.93
CA PRO A 76 -2.79 10.30 -3.95
C PRO A 76 -3.43 10.93 -2.71
N ARG A 77 -4.61 11.55 -2.87
CA ARG A 77 -5.36 12.13 -1.75
C ARG A 77 -5.83 11.07 -0.75
N GLU A 78 -6.44 9.99 -1.23
CA GLU A 78 -6.92 8.88 -0.38
C GLU A 78 -5.74 8.20 0.34
N ILE A 79 -4.59 8.06 -0.35
CA ILE A 79 -3.37 7.56 0.28
C ILE A 79 -2.91 8.51 1.39
N ALA A 80 -2.89 9.82 1.14
CA ALA A 80 -2.48 10.80 2.16
C ALA A 80 -3.41 10.81 3.37
N GLU A 81 -4.73 10.67 3.16
CA GLU A 81 -5.73 10.52 4.22
C GLU A 81 -5.49 9.24 5.03
N LEU A 82 -5.23 8.10 4.37
CA LEU A 82 -4.84 6.85 5.04
C LEU A 82 -3.56 7.02 5.88
N LEU A 83 -2.54 7.71 5.37
CA LEU A 83 -1.31 7.97 6.15
C LEU A 83 -1.59 8.86 7.37
N ASN A 84 -2.53 9.79 7.27
CA ASN A 84 -2.93 10.61 8.42
C ASN A 84 -3.67 9.79 9.48
N ASP A 85 -4.52 8.86 9.05
CA ASP A 85 -5.23 7.97 9.97
C ASP A 85 -4.28 7.00 10.69
N LEU A 86 -3.30 6.46 9.96
CA LEU A 86 -2.34 5.48 10.49
C LEU A 86 -1.26 6.12 11.39
N TYR A 87 -0.70 7.25 10.96
CA TYR A 87 0.50 7.84 11.57
C TYR A 87 0.25 9.20 12.22
N GLY A 88 -0.98 9.72 12.18
CA GLY A 88 -1.32 11.07 12.62
C GLY A 88 -0.99 12.15 11.59
N ALA A 89 -1.18 13.42 11.94
CA ALA A 89 -0.87 14.53 11.06
C ALA A 89 0.66 14.73 10.89
N PRO A 90 1.12 15.30 9.76
CA PRO A 90 2.56 15.56 9.55
C PRO A 90 3.14 16.47 10.63
N GLY A 91 4.29 16.10 11.22
CA GLY A 91 4.99 17.00 12.16
C GLY A 91 6.20 16.39 12.86
N GLN A 92 6.09 15.14 13.33
CA GLN A 92 7.17 14.42 14.02
C GLN A 92 7.29 12.96 13.55
N ASP A 93 6.92 12.71 12.29
CA ASP A 93 6.99 11.38 11.70
C ASP A 93 8.42 10.81 11.76
N PRO A 94 8.61 9.52 12.05
CA PRO A 94 9.92 8.89 11.91
C PRO A 94 10.35 8.90 10.43
N PRO A 95 11.67 8.84 10.12
CA PRO A 95 12.18 8.99 8.76
C PRO A 95 11.53 8.11 7.69
N PRO A 96 11.17 6.84 7.96
CA PRO A 96 10.48 6.00 6.99
C PRO A 96 9.08 6.53 6.61
N VAL A 97 8.32 7.05 7.57
CA VAL A 97 7.01 7.63 7.32
C VAL A 97 7.15 8.95 6.55
N GLN A 98 8.16 9.77 6.88
CA GLN A 98 8.47 10.98 6.09
C GLN A 98 8.78 10.65 4.64
N ALA A 99 9.58 9.60 4.38
CA ALA A 99 9.92 9.17 3.03
C ALA A 99 8.66 8.74 2.26
N LEU A 100 7.77 7.98 2.90
CA LEU A 100 6.50 7.56 2.32
C LEU A 100 5.58 8.75 2.01
N ARG A 101 5.47 9.73 2.92
CA ARG A 101 4.69 10.96 2.68
C ARG A 101 5.26 11.79 1.53
N ARG A 102 6.59 11.94 1.46
CA ARG A 102 7.25 12.64 0.34
C ARG A 102 7.00 11.94 -0.98
N PHE A 103 7.04 10.60 -0.99
CA PHE A 103 6.70 9.81 -2.16
C PHE A 103 5.26 10.05 -2.61
N VAL A 104 4.29 10.00 -1.71
CA VAL A 104 2.87 10.24 -2.03
C VAL A 104 2.64 11.68 -2.53
N ALA A 105 3.33 12.66 -1.95
CA ALA A 105 3.21 14.06 -2.32
C ALA A 105 3.68 14.39 -3.75
N VAL A 106 4.51 13.54 -4.37
CA VAL A 106 5.00 13.72 -5.74
C VAL A 106 4.27 12.85 -6.77
N LEU A 107 3.28 12.05 -6.34
CA LEU A 107 2.48 11.25 -7.27
C LEU A 107 1.58 12.17 -8.13
N PRO A 108 1.42 11.87 -9.44
CA PRO A 108 0.46 12.56 -10.29
C PRO A 108 -0.96 12.53 -9.72
N HIS A 109 -1.55 13.70 -9.50
CA HIS A 109 -2.85 13.85 -8.83
C HIS A 109 -4.05 13.37 -9.68
N ASP A 110 -3.86 13.25 -10.99
CA ASP A 110 -4.83 12.77 -11.97
C ASP A 110 -4.76 11.25 -12.20
N CYS A 111 -3.81 10.56 -11.56
CA CYS A 111 -3.63 9.13 -11.69
C CYS A 111 -4.26 8.35 -10.53
N THR A 112 -4.72 7.14 -10.84
CA THR A 112 -5.15 6.15 -9.85
C THR A 112 -4.08 5.08 -9.69
N PHE A 113 -3.80 4.68 -8.46
CA PHE A 113 -2.80 3.69 -8.08
C PHE A 113 -3.47 2.49 -7.43
N ALA A 114 -2.78 1.35 -7.38
CA ALA A 114 -3.25 0.23 -6.56
C ALA A 114 -2.56 0.23 -5.20
N LEU A 115 -3.33 0.32 -4.11
CA LEU A 115 -2.87 0.02 -2.77
C LEU A 115 -3.01 -1.48 -2.53
N VAL A 116 -1.89 -2.14 -2.28
CA VAL A 116 -1.82 -3.60 -2.18
C VAL A 116 -1.48 -4.00 -0.75
N ALA A 117 -2.27 -4.89 -0.18
CA ALA A 117 -2.00 -5.57 1.09
C ALA A 117 -1.77 -7.06 0.82
N ALA A 118 -0.57 -7.55 1.09
CA ALA A 118 -0.10 -8.87 0.68
C ALA A 118 0.57 -9.63 1.85
N THR A 119 0.36 -10.96 1.93
CA THR A 119 1.13 -11.83 2.83
C THR A 119 2.20 -12.59 2.06
N ILE A 120 3.47 -12.30 2.35
CA ILE A 120 4.69 -12.83 1.73
C ILE A 120 5.26 -13.98 2.57
#